data_AF-Q6ZYD5-F1
#
_entry.id   AF-Q6ZYD5-F1
#
_cell.length_a   1.000
_cell.length_b   1.000
_cell.length_c   1.000
_cell.angle_alpha   90.00
_cell.angle_beta   90.00
_cell.angle_gamma   90.00
#
_symmetry.space_group_name_H-M   'P 1'
#
loop_
_entity.id
_entity.type
_entity.pdbx_description
1 polymer ?
#
loop_
_entity_poly.entity_id
_entity_poly.type
_entity_poly.pdbx_seq_one_letter_code
_entity_poly.pdbx_strand_id
1 'polypeptide(L)'
;WRPSNCTGTQFKQLSPQLRSKLKISWPDVEGGNDTRFWEMEWNKHGTCSEESLNQMQYFQRSFAMWRSHNITEILKNASIVPHPTKTWKYSDIVSPIQTAIKRTPLLRCKRDKAHPNIQ
;
A
#
# COMPACT_ATOMS: atom_id res chain seq x y z
N TRP A 1 2.79 13.43 -10.76
CA TRP A 1 3.94 12.71 -11.33
C TRP A 1 4.41 11.66 -10.33
N ARG A 2 4.66 10.43 -10.76
CA ARG A 2 5.18 9.32 -9.92
C ARG A 2 6.40 8.74 -10.65
N PRO A 3 7.63 9.09 -10.22
CA PRO A 3 8.85 8.59 -10.87
C PRO A 3 8.88 7.06 -10.93
N SER A 4 9.43 6.52 -12.01
CA SER A 4 9.61 5.08 -12.18
C SER A 4 10.80 4.75 -13.06
N ASN A 5 11.41 3.59 -12.84
CA ASN A 5 12.56 3.06 -13.58
C ASN A 5 13.76 4.00 -13.58
N CYS A 6 14.01 4.68 -12.46
CA CYS A 6 15.17 5.53 -12.29
C CYS A 6 16.45 4.68 -12.22
N THR A 7 17.57 5.21 -12.71
CA THR A 7 18.87 4.59 -12.54
C THR A 7 19.21 4.49 -11.05
N GLY A 8 19.58 3.30 -10.59
CA GLY A 8 19.90 3.04 -9.19
C GLY A 8 20.38 1.61 -8.98
N THR A 9 20.66 1.24 -7.73
CA THR A 9 21.11 -0.11 -7.39
C THR A 9 19.99 -1.13 -7.57
N GLN A 10 20.36 -2.29 -8.10
CA GLN A 10 19.44 -3.42 -8.20
C GLN A 10 19.11 -3.98 -6.82
N PHE A 11 17.91 -4.53 -6.70
CA PHE A 11 17.44 -5.15 -5.48
C PHE A 11 18.44 -6.17 -4.93
N LYS A 12 18.70 -6.09 -3.63
CA LYS A 12 19.46 -7.08 -2.86
C LYS A 12 18.55 -7.79 -1.87
N GLN A 13 18.93 -8.99 -1.43
CA GLN A 13 18.15 -9.72 -0.44
C GLN A 13 17.98 -8.92 0.87
N LEU A 14 16.75 -8.88 1.38
CA LEU A 14 16.42 -8.21 2.63
C LEU A 14 16.75 -9.10 3.84
N SER A 15 17.01 -8.48 4.99
CA SER A 15 17.27 -9.22 6.23
C SER A 15 16.05 -10.07 6.63
N PRO A 16 16.24 -11.24 7.26
CA PRO A 16 15.13 -12.09 7.70
C PRO A 16 14.10 -11.36 8.57
N GLN A 17 14.56 -10.45 9.43
CA GLN A 17 13.71 -9.63 10.31
C GLN A 17 12.84 -8.62 9.55
N LEU A 18 13.35 -8.05 8.45
CA LEU A 18 12.54 -7.14 7.64
C LEU A 18 11.57 -7.93 6.76
N ARG A 19 12.00 -9.07 6.21
CA ARG A 19 11.11 -9.96 5.44
C ARG A 19 9.91 -10.42 6.27
N SER A 20 10.08 -10.80 7.54
CA SER A 20 8.95 -11.21 8.39
C SER A 20 7.94 -10.09 8.62
N LYS A 21 8.41 -8.84 8.76
CA LYS A 21 7.55 -7.65 8.84
C LYS A 21 6.80 -7.39 7.54
N LEU A 22 7.51 -7.43 6.40
CA LEU A 22 6.93 -7.17 5.09
C LEU A 22 5.95 -8.25 4.64
N LYS A 23 6.13 -9.52 5.03
CA LYS A 23 5.16 -10.59 4.78
C LYS A 23 3.76 -10.27 5.33
N ILE A 24 3.69 -9.49 6.41
CA ILE A 24 2.42 -9.08 7.02
C ILE A 24 1.94 -7.77 6.39
N SER A 25 2.83 -6.78 6.25
CA SER A 25 2.44 -5.43 5.85
C SER A 25 2.33 -5.20 4.35
N TRP A 26 3.03 -5.99 3.55
CA TRP A 26 3.18 -5.78 2.11
C TRP A 26 3.33 -7.12 1.33
N PRO A 27 2.38 -8.05 1.44
CA PRO A 27 2.41 -9.31 0.70
C PRO A 27 2.10 -9.13 -0.79
N ASP A 28 2.52 -10.09 -1.60
CA ASP A 28 2.02 -10.25 -2.97
C ASP A 28 0.65 -10.94 -2.95
N VAL A 29 -0.40 -10.15 -3.22
CA VAL A 29 -1.79 -10.61 -3.20
C VAL A 29 -2.27 -11.19 -4.54
N GLU A 30 -1.46 -11.12 -5.59
CA GLU A 30 -1.80 -11.64 -6.93
C GLU A 30 -1.04 -12.92 -7.26
N GLY A 31 0.28 -12.90 -7.12
CA GLY A 31 1.17 -14.00 -7.53
C GLY A 31 1.68 -14.88 -6.38
N GLY A 32 1.49 -14.46 -5.12
CA GLY A 32 1.96 -15.17 -3.93
C GLY A 32 3.49 -15.21 -3.76
N ASN A 33 4.26 -14.48 -4.56
CA ASN A 33 5.72 -14.40 -4.44
C ASN A 33 6.16 -13.02 -3.94
N ASP A 34 6.12 -12.86 -2.62
CA ASP A 34 6.47 -11.62 -1.94
C ASP A 34 7.85 -11.07 -2.33
N THR A 35 8.85 -11.94 -2.47
CA THR A 35 10.23 -11.48 -2.72
C THR A 35 10.37 -10.91 -4.13
N ARG A 36 9.77 -11.58 -5.13
CA ARG A 36 9.70 -11.06 -6.50
C ARG A 36 8.94 -9.75 -6.56
N PHE A 37 7.86 -9.64 -5.79
CA PHE A 37 7.08 -8.40 -5.73
C PHE A 37 7.90 -7.23 -5.15
N TRP A 38 8.58 -7.43 -4.02
CA TRP A 38 9.44 -6.41 -3.41
C TRP A 38 10.59 -6.00 -4.34
N GLU A 39 11.19 -6.96 -5.03
CA GLU A 39 12.22 -6.70 -6.04
C GLU A 39 11.70 -5.78 -7.15
N MET A 40 10.52 -6.08 -7.72
CA MET A 40 9.91 -5.24 -8.76
C MET A 40 9.61 -3.83 -8.24
N GLU A 41 9.06 -3.70 -7.04
CA GLU A 41 8.75 -2.39 -6.43
C GLU A 41 10.00 -1.58 -6.13
N TRP A 42 11.09 -2.21 -5.67
CA TRP A 42 12.36 -1.51 -5.49
C TRP A 42 12.95 -1.05 -6.82
N ASN A 43 13.11 -1.96 -7.79
CA ASN A 43 13.74 -1.66 -9.08
C ASN A 43 12.93 -0.62 -9.88
N LYS A 44 11.60 -0.61 -9.73
CA LYS A 44 10.72 0.33 -10.42
C LYS A 44 10.56 1.66 -9.69
N HIS A 45 10.39 1.66 -8.37
CA HIS A 45 10.02 2.87 -7.62
C HIS A 45 11.03 3.24 -6.54
N GLY A 46 11.61 2.26 -5.85
CA GLY A 46 12.60 2.49 -4.80
C GLY A 46 13.85 3.22 -5.27
N THR A 47 14.39 2.84 -6.44
CA THR A 47 15.58 3.47 -7.03
C THR A 47 15.42 4.97 -7.26
N CYS A 48 14.21 5.45 -7.51
CA CYS A 48 13.92 6.88 -7.68
C CYS A 48 14.05 7.71 -6.39
N SER A 49 14.22 7.06 -5.23
CA SER A 49 14.43 7.72 -3.93
C SER A 49 15.79 7.38 -3.31
N GLU A 50 16.64 6.66 -4.04
CA GLU A 50 17.85 6.04 -3.49
C GLU A 50 18.85 7.06 -2.93
N GLU A 51 18.90 8.28 -3.50
CA GLU A 51 19.73 9.37 -3.00
C GLU A 51 19.41 9.75 -1.54
N SER A 52 18.17 9.52 -1.09
CA SER A 52 17.72 9.83 0.27
C SER A 52 17.41 8.59 1.12
N LEU A 53 16.98 7.50 0.50
CA LEU A 53 16.55 6.27 1.15
C LEU A 53 17.20 5.08 0.45
N ASN A 54 18.23 4.50 1.06
CA ASN A 54 18.74 3.22 0.57
C ASN A 54 17.66 2.13 0.67
N GLN A 55 17.89 0.99 0.02
CA GLN A 55 16.90 -0.09 -0.03
C GLN A 55 16.35 -0.50 1.34
N MET A 56 17.22 -0.64 2.34
CA MET A 56 16.80 -1.01 3.70
C MET A 56 15.87 0.06 4.29
N GLN A 57 16.24 1.34 4.17
CA GLN A 57 15.45 2.46 4.66
C GLN A 57 14.11 2.61 3.93
N TYR A 58 14.08 2.40 2.61
CA TYR A 58 12.85 2.42 1.82
C TYR A 58 11.81 1.44 2.37
N PHE A 59 12.19 0.17 2.53
CA PHE A 59 11.28 -0.86 3.07
C PHE A 59 10.94 -0.66 4.55
N GLN A 60 11.90 -0.24 5.38
CA GLN A 60 11.64 0.09 6.78
C GLN A 60 10.64 1.24 6.92
N ARG A 61 10.79 2.29 6.10
CA ARG A 61 9.90 3.44 6.09
C ARG A 61 8.50 3.04 5.62
N SER A 62 8.39 2.21 4.58
CA SER A 62 7.11 1.67 4.12
C SER A 62 6.40 0.84 5.18
N PHE A 63 7.12 -0.04 5.89
CA PHE A 63 6.56 -0.78 7.04
C PHE A 63 6.10 0.17 8.17
N ALA A 64 6.90 1.18 8.51
CA ALA A 64 6.53 2.16 9.53
C ALA A 64 5.26 2.93 9.13
N MET A 65 5.14 3.35 7.87
CA MET A 65 3.95 4.02 7.34
C MET A 65 2.71 3.11 7.44
N TRP A 66 2.81 1.85 7.00
CA TRP A 66 1.72 0.88 7.12
C TRP A 66 1.27 0.71 8.58
N ARG A 67 2.21 0.56 9.51
CA ARG A 67 1.91 0.38 10.94
C ARG A 67 1.26 1.61 11.57
N SER A 68 1.66 2.82 11.16
CA SER A 68 1.15 4.07 11.74
C SER A 68 -0.27 4.43 11.30
N HIS A 69 -0.77 3.82 10.22
CA HIS A 69 -2.03 4.19 9.59
C HIS A 69 -2.89 2.95 9.32
N ASN A 70 -3.48 2.39 10.38
CA ASN A 70 -4.38 1.24 10.27
C ASN A 70 -5.73 1.63 9.65
N ILE A 71 -5.77 1.70 8.32
CA ILE A 71 -6.97 2.08 7.56
C ILE A 71 -8.15 1.15 7.86
N THR A 72 -7.90 -0.14 8.05
CA THR A 72 -8.93 -1.13 8.37
C THR A 72 -9.64 -0.79 9.69
N GLU A 73 -8.88 -0.45 10.72
CA GLU A 73 -9.45 -0.07 12.02
C GLU A 73 -10.17 1.28 11.97
N ILE A 74 -9.62 2.26 11.25
CA ILE A 74 -10.26 3.56 11.04
C ILE A 74 -11.64 3.39 10.38
N LEU A 75 -11.72 2.59 9.31
CA LEU A 75 -12.98 2.34 8.60
C LEU A 75 -13.95 1.51 9.43
N LYS A 76 -13.45 0.49 10.15
CA LYS A 76 -14.28 -0.32 11.06
C LYS A 76 -14.92 0.53 12.16
N ASN A 77 -14.19 1.48 12.75
CA ASN A 77 -14.72 2.40 13.75
C ASN A 77 -15.81 3.33 13.18
N ALA A 78 -15.77 3.59 11.88
CA ALA A 78 -16.84 4.28 11.14
C ALA A 78 -17.97 3.34 10.65
N SER A 79 -17.98 2.07 11.10
CA SER A 79 -18.93 1.04 10.64
C SER A 79 -18.89 0.77 9.12
N ILE A 80 -17.72 0.99 8.52
CA ILE A 80 -17.40 0.67 7.13
C ILE A 80 -16.56 -0.60 7.13
N VAL A 81 -17.18 -1.70 6.73
CA VAL A 81 -16.55 -3.02 6.61
C VAL A 81 -16.90 -3.61 5.25
N PRO A 82 -16.03 -4.43 4.63
CA PRO A 82 -16.33 -5.05 3.34
C PRO A 82 -17.68 -5.77 3.35
N HIS A 83 -18.49 -5.55 2.31
CA HIS A 83 -19.82 -6.12 2.19
C HIS A 83 -20.12 -6.42 0.71
N PRO A 84 -20.80 -7.53 0.38
CA PRO A 84 -21.02 -7.93 -1.02
C PRO A 84 -21.92 -6.97 -1.81
N THR A 85 -22.87 -6.30 -1.15
CA THR A 85 -23.89 -5.48 -1.83
C THR A 85 -24.04 -4.06 -1.30
N LYS A 86 -23.38 -3.73 -0.19
CA LYS A 86 -23.52 -2.41 0.44
C LYS A 86 -22.54 -1.48 -0.26
N THR A 87 -23.03 -0.34 -0.70
CA THR A 87 -22.21 0.71 -1.30
C THR A 87 -21.97 1.82 -0.29
N TRP A 88 -20.88 2.55 -0.49
CA TRP A 88 -20.51 3.73 0.30
C TRP A 88 -20.28 4.89 -0.64
N LYS A 89 -20.67 6.09 -0.23
CA LYS A 89 -20.30 7.30 -0.96
C LYS A 89 -18.82 7.55 -0.77
N TYR A 90 -18.23 8.27 -1.72
CA TYR A 90 -16.84 8.73 -1.63
C TYR A 90 -16.55 9.42 -0.28
N SER A 91 -17.46 10.29 0.16
CA SER A 91 -17.35 11.01 1.44
C SER A 91 -17.33 10.09 2.66
N ASP A 92 -18.06 8.97 2.61
CA ASP A 92 -18.19 8.04 3.72
C ASP A 92 -16.83 7.37 3.99
N ILE A 93 -16.06 7.08 2.94
CA ILE A 93 -14.73 6.47 3.04
C ILE A 93 -13.65 7.52 3.37
N VAL A 94 -13.68 8.67 2.69
CA VAL A 94 -12.60 9.67 2.78
C VAL A 94 -12.61 10.43 4.10
N SER A 95 -13.79 10.79 4.62
CA SER A 95 -13.92 11.60 5.84
C SER A 95 -13.33 10.96 7.10
N PRO A 96 -13.59 9.68 7.44
CA PRO A 96 -12.99 9.06 8.63
C PRO A 96 -11.47 8.93 8.51
N ILE A 97 -10.95 8.61 7.31
CA ILE A 97 -9.50 8.54 7.06
C ILE A 97 -8.87 9.92 7.21
N GLN A 98 -9.48 10.96 6.62
CA GLN A 98 -8.98 12.34 6.74
C GLN A 98 -9.00 12.82 8.18
N THR A 99 -10.04 12.47 8.95
CA THR A 99 -10.17 12.84 10.35
C THR A 99 -9.09 12.18 11.21
N ALA A 100 -8.78 10.92 10.97
CA ALA A 100 -7.78 10.16 11.72
C ALA A 100 -6.33 10.55 11.34
N ILE A 101 -6.03 10.66 10.05
CA ILE A 101 -4.67 10.88 9.53
C ILE A 101 -4.34 12.38 9.39
N LYS A 102 -5.35 13.26 9.49
CA LYS A 102 -5.24 14.72 9.26
C LYS A 102 -4.76 15.08 7.86
N ARG A 103 -4.94 14.18 6.89
CA ARG A 103 -4.58 14.35 5.48
C ARG A 103 -5.65 13.71 4.61
N THR A 104 -5.94 14.31 3.46
CA THR A 104 -6.92 13.77 2.52
C THR A 104 -6.32 12.57 1.75
N PRO A 105 -6.88 11.35 1.88
CA PRO A 105 -6.41 10.20 1.11
C PRO A 105 -6.79 10.32 -0.36
N LEU A 106 -6.02 9.66 -1.22
CA LEU A 106 -6.41 9.41 -2.61
C LEU A 106 -7.09 8.04 -2.72
N LEU A 107 -8.40 8.03 -2.97
CA LEU A 107 -9.15 6.81 -3.24
C LEU A 107 -8.98 6.38 -4.70
N ARG A 108 -8.62 5.11 -4.93
CA ARG A 108 -8.55 4.50 -6.26
C ARG A 108 -9.55 3.34 -6.33
N CYS A 109 -10.40 3.35 -7.34
CA CYS A 109 -11.41 2.32 -7.56
C CYS A 109 -11.08 1.51 -8.82
N LYS A 110 -11.52 0.25 -8.85
CA LYS A 110 -11.54 -0.61 -10.02
C LYS A 110 -12.95 -1.17 -10.12
N ARG A 111 -13.54 -1.16 -11.32
CA ARG A 111 -14.87 -1.76 -11.53
C ARG A 111 -14.78 -3.27 -11.35
N ASP A 112 -15.76 -3.84 -10.66
CA ASP A 112 -15.92 -5.28 -10.62
C ASP A 112 -16.40 -5.76 -11.99
N LYS A 113 -15.67 -6.73 -12.57
CA LYS A 113 -16.05 -7.32 -13.86
C LYS A 113 -17.28 -8.22 -13.72
N ALA A 114 -17.52 -8.80 -12.54
CA ALA A 114 -18.69 -9.64 -12.28
C ALA A 114 -19.98 -8.80 -12.12
N HIS A 115 -19.85 -7.53 -11.71
CA HIS A 115 -20.97 -6.64 -11.46
C HIS A 115 -20.76 -5.26 -12.12
N PRO A 116 -20.82 -5.17 -13.46
CA PRO A 116 -20.47 -3.95 -14.21
C PRO A 116 -21.39 -2.75 -13.97
N ASN A 117 -22.57 -2.99 -13.39
CA ASN A 117 -23.63 -1.99 -13.19
C ASN A 117 -23.68 -1.40 -11.77
N ILE A 118 -22.81 -1.83 -10.85
CA ILE A 118 -22.73 -1.26 -9.50
C ILE A 118 -21.62 -0.19 -9.54
N GLN A 119 -22.03 1.07 -9.38
CA GLN A 119 -21.15 2.25 -9.45
C GLN A 119 -21.02 2.92 -8.08
#